data_AF-A0A950IU44-F1
#
_entry.id   AF-A0A950IU44-F1
#
_cell.length_a   1.000
_cell.length_b   1.000
_cell.length_c   1.000
_cell.angle_alpha   90.00
_cell.angle_beta   90.00
_cell.angle_gamma   90.00
#
_symmetry.space_group_name_H-M   'P 1'
#
loop_
_entity.id
_entity.type
_entity.pdbx_description
1 polymer ?
#
loop_
_entity_poly.entity_id
_entity_poly.type
_entity_poly.pdbx_seq_one_letter_code
_entity_poly.pdbx_strand_id
1 'polypeptide(L)'
;MARSVSRSRQITYEQDKLLDGIRRRQDRLLSLLRDLVELESPSHNKAAVNACVDRVERECARIGGRVRRHRRKEFGDLLEVRFGRTGRGAKPVMLLGHLDTVWEVGTLG
;
A
#
# COMPACT_ATOMS: atom_id res chain seq x y z
N MET A 1 14.45 -14.39 -36.15
CA MET A 1 13.25 -14.98 -35.51
C MET A 1 13.50 -15.57 -34.10
N ALA A 2 14.69 -16.10 -33.76
CA ALA A 2 14.97 -16.69 -32.43
C ALA A 2 14.90 -15.72 -31.21
N ARG A 3 15.16 -14.41 -31.40
CA ARG A 3 15.15 -13.42 -30.30
C ARG A 3 13.76 -13.12 -29.73
N SER A 4 12.69 -13.29 -30.53
CA SER A 4 11.31 -13.01 -30.10
C SER A 4 10.80 -14.07 -29.12
N VAL A 5 11.00 -15.35 -29.44
CA VAL A 5 10.57 -16.50 -28.61
C VAL A 5 11.30 -16.54 -27.26
N SER A 6 12.59 -16.19 -27.24
CA SER A 6 13.39 -16.12 -26.00
C SER A 6 12.87 -15.01 -25.07
N ARG A 7 12.52 -13.85 -25.61
CA ARG A 7 11.98 -12.72 -24.84
C ARG A 7 10.60 -13.01 -24.26
N SER A 8 9.73 -13.70 -25.00
CA SER A 8 8.41 -14.12 -24.50
C SER A 8 8.53 -15.14 -23.36
N ARG A 9 9.40 -16.15 -23.49
CA ARG A 9 9.66 -17.12 -22.41
C ARG A 9 10.24 -16.47 -21.14
N GLN A 10 11.11 -15.48 -21.31
CA GLN A 10 11.69 -14.75 -20.18
C GLN A 10 10.65 -13.88 -19.46
N ILE A 11 9.71 -13.26 -20.18
CA ILE A 11 8.60 -12.50 -19.58
C ILE A 11 7.70 -13.42 -18.75
N THR A 12 7.28 -14.56 -19.29
CA THR A 12 6.44 -15.52 -18.57
C THR A 12 7.11 -16.01 -17.29
N TYR A 13 8.40 -16.34 -17.34
CA TYR A 13 9.15 -16.78 -16.17
C TYR A 13 9.25 -15.72 -15.06
N GLU A 14 9.46 -14.45 -15.41
CA GLU A 14 9.47 -13.35 -14.43
C GLU A 14 8.08 -13.08 -13.84
N GLN A 15 7.02 -13.26 -14.64
CA GLN A 15 5.63 -13.18 -14.16
C GLN A 15 5.29 -14.33 -13.19
N ASP A 16 5.68 -15.56 -13.51
CA ASP A 16 5.45 -16.73 -12.64
C ASP A 16 6.16 -16.56 -11.29
N LYS A 17 7.42 -16.10 -11.31
CA LYS A 17 8.15 -15.76 -10.08
C LYS A 17 7.46 -14.69 -9.25
N LEU A 18 6.94 -13.66 -9.90
CA LEU A 18 6.22 -12.58 -9.22
C LEU A 18 4.93 -13.11 -8.58
N LEU A 19 4.15 -13.88 -9.33
CA LEU A 19 2.91 -14.50 -8.86
C LEU A 19 3.17 -15.42 -7.67
N ASP A 20 4.18 -16.28 -7.76
CA ASP A 20 4.56 -17.17 -6.65
C ASP A 20 5.03 -16.36 -5.43
N GLY A 21 5.76 -15.27 -5.65
CA GLY A 21 6.17 -14.34 -4.60
C GLY A 21 4.99 -13.65 -3.90
N ILE A 22 3.92 -13.32 -4.64
CA ILE A 22 2.69 -12.74 -4.10
C ILE A 22 1.89 -13.81 -3.34
N ARG A 23 1.72 -15.01 -3.92
CA ARG A 23 1.02 -16.14 -3.29
C ARG A 23 1.62 -16.50 -1.94
N ARG A 24 2.95 -16.57 -1.83
CA ARG A 24 3.65 -16.81 -0.55
C ARG A 24 3.43 -15.74 0.50
N ARG A 25 2.91 -14.56 0.13
CA ARG A 25 2.62 -13.43 1.03
C ARG A 25 1.13 -13.25 1.27
N GLN A 26 0.27 -14.08 0.70
CA GLN A 26 -1.18 -13.92 0.74
C GLN A 26 -1.70 -13.80 2.17
N ASP A 27 -1.29 -14.69 3.08
CA ASP A 27 -1.76 -14.67 4.48
C ASP A 27 -1.38 -13.37 5.19
N ARG A 28 -0.17 -12.87 4.94
CA ARG A 28 0.28 -11.57 5.47
C ARG A 28 -0.53 -10.41 4.88
N LEU A 29 -0.85 -10.45 3.59
CA LEU A 29 -1.66 -9.42 2.93
C LEU A 29 -3.10 -9.42 3.46
N LEU A 30 -3.69 -10.60 3.66
CA LEU A 30 -5.02 -10.77 4.24
C LEU A 30 -5.06 -10.33 5.71
N SER A 31 -4.02 -10.64 6.50
CA SER A 31 -3.90 -10.14 7.86
C SER A 31 -3.77 -8.62 7.90
N LEU A 32 -2.93 -8.01 7.04
CA LEU A 32 -2.85 -6.55 6.94
C LEU A 32 -4.20 -5.94 6.52
N LEU A 33 -4.90 -6.54 5.55
CA LEU A 33 -6.20 -6.06 5.11
C LEU A 33 -7.22 -6.12 6.25
N ARG A 34 -7.23 -7.23 7.00
CA ARG A 34 -8.07 -7.39 8.19
C ARG A 34 -7.79 -6.29 9.22
N ASP A 35 -6.53 -6.07 9.58
CA ASP A 35 -6.13 -5.01 10.52
C ASP A 35 -6.63 -3.62 10.07
N LEU A 36 -6.61 -3.34 8.77
CA LEU A 36 -7.08 -2.06 8.22
C LEU A 36 -8.60 -1.95 8.26
N VAL A 37 -9.32 -3.04 8.00
CA VAL A 37 -10.79 -3.09 8.06
C VAL A 37 -11.28 -2.95 9.50
N GLU A 38 -10.67 -3.66 10.45
CA GLU A 38 -11.04 -3.64 11.87
C GLU A 38 -10.77 -2.29 12.55
N LEU A 39 -10.00 -1.38 11.94
CA LEU A 39 -9.76 -0.04 12.46
C LEU A 39 -10.93 0.93 12.26
N GLU A 40 -11.89 0.61 11.38
CA GLU A 40 -13.07 1.43 11.00
C GLU A 40 -12.77 2.93 10.86
N SER A 41 -12.62 3.44 9.64
CA SER A 41 -12.12 4.79 9.36
C SER A 41 -13.15 5.73 8.71
N PRO A 42 -14.29 6.10 9.36
CA PRO A 42 -15.27 6.99 8.76
C PRO A 42 -14.65 8.34 8.34
N SER A 43 -14.97 8.83 7.14
CA SER A 43 -14.41 10.06 6.56
C SER A 43 -14.51 11.30 7.45
N HIS A 44 -15.58 11.41 8.23
CA HIS A 44 -15.86 12.51 9.15
C HIS A 44 -15.24 12.32 10.54
N ASN A 45 -14.64 11.16 10.83
CA ASN A 45 -13.95 10.89 12.09
C ASN A 45 -12.43 10.95 11.89
N LYS A 46 -11.85 12.15 12.06
CA LYS A 46 -10.41 12.38 11.93
C LYS A 46 -9.56 11.44 12.81
N ALA A 47 -10.00 11.14 14.03
CA ALA A 47 -9.23 10.31 14.94
C ALA A 47 -9.15 8.86 14.42
N ALA A 48 -10.27 8.32 13.96
CA ALA A 48 -10.35 6.98 13.38
C ALA A 48 -9.54 6.86 12.08
N VAL A 49 -9.67 7.85 11.17
CA VAL A 49 -8.85 7.91 9.96
C VAL A 49 -7.36 7.97 10.32
N ASN A 50 -6.98 8.77 11.32
CA ASN A 50 -5.60 8.87 11.76
C ASN A 50 -5.07 7.56 12.36
N ALA A 51 -5.89 6.77 13.06
CA ALA A 51 -5.48 5.45 13.54
C ALA A 51 -5.16 4.49 12.37
N CYS A 52 -5.97 4.54 11.29
CA CYS A 52 -5.69 3.82 10.05
C CYS A 52 -4.41 4.32 9.36
N VAL A 53 -4.19 5.64 9.28
CA VAL A 53 -2.94 6.24 8.79
C VAL A 53 -1.73 5.75 9.58
N ASP A 54 -1.82 5.68 10.91
CA ASP A 54 -0.73 5.18 11.77
C ASP A 54 -0.38 3.72 11.43
N ARG A 55 -1.38 2.88 11.16
CA ARG A 55 -1.19 1.47 10.80
C ARG A 55 -0.49 1.31 9.44
N VAL A 56 -0.86 2.14 8.46
CA VAL A 56 -0.23 2.18 7.13
C VAL A 56 1.18 2.76 7.19
N GLU A 57 1.40 3.83 7.96
CA GLU A 57 2.72 4.42 8.23
C GLU A 57 3.70 3.38 8.76
N ARG A 58 3.30 2.61 9.77
CA ARG A 58 4.12 1.51 10.33
C ARG A 58 4.46 0.45 9.27
N GLU A 59 3.48 0.02 8.48
CA GLU A 59 3.71 -1.00 7.45
C GLU A 59 4.66 -0.50 6.36
N CYS A 60 4.43 0.71 5.86
CA CYS A 60 5.27 1.34 4.85
C CYS A 60 6.71 1.51 5.33
N ALA A 61 6.91 2.00 6.55
CA ALA A 61 8.24 2.10 7.14
C ALA A 61 8.93 0.72 7.25
N ARG A 62 8.19 -0.31 7.68
CA ARG A 62 8.69 -1.68 7.84
C ARG A 62 9.15 -2.30 6.52
N ILE A 63 8.54 -1.95 5.39
CA ILE A 63 8.95 -2.43 4.06
C ILE A 63 9.97 -1.50 3.36
N GLY A 64 10.57 -0.55 4.09
CA GLY A 64 11.64 0.31 3.60
C GLY A 64 11.17 1.61 2.95
N GLY A 65 9.93 2.02 3.17
CA GLY A 65 9.40 3.30 2.73
C GLY A 65 9.94 4.45 3.59
N ARG A 66 10.37 5.54 2.93
CA ARG A 66 10.63 6.81 3.62
C ARG A 66 9.33 7.57 3.74
N VAL A 67 8.79 7.61 4.95
CA VAL A 67 7.47 8.17 5.24
C VAL A 67 7.57 9.64 5.62
N ARG A 68 6.67 10.45 5.09
CA ARG A 68 6.41 11.83 5.52
C ARG A 68 4.91 11.99 5.75
N ARG A 69 4.55 12.29 7.00
CA ARG A 69 3.17 12.60 7.39
C ARG A 69 2.90 14.08 7.29
N HIS A 70 1.79 14.44 6.66
CA HIS A 70 1.33 15.81 6.52
C HIS A 70 0.07 16.00 7.39
N ARG A 71 0.25 16.62 8.56
CA ARG A 71 -0.86 16.86 9.50
C ARG A 71 -1.94 17.76 8.89
N ARG A 72 -3.20 17.47 9.20
CA ARG A 72 -4.37 18.25 8.79
C ARG A 72 -5.18 18.66 10.01
N LYS A 73 -5.85 19.82 9.95
CA LYS A 73 -6.67 20.32 11.06
C LYS A 73 -8.03 19.62 11.10
N GLU A 74 -8.73 19.61 9.97
CA GLU A 74 -10.13 19.20 9.88
C GLU A 74 -10.30 17.73 9.48
N PHE A 75 -9.47 17.22 8.58
CA PHE A 75 -9.56 15.86 8.03
C PHE A 75 -8.41 14.97 8.52
N GLY A 76 -8.47 13.68 8.19
CA GLY A 76 -7.34 12.74 8.37
C GLY A 76 -6.03 13.26 7.76
N ASP A 77 -4.91 12.85 8.34
CA ASP A 77 -3.59 13.25 7.87
C ASP A 77 -3.25 12.56 6.54
N LEU A 78 -2.46 13.24 5.69
CA LEU A 78 -1.98 12.64 4.44
C LEU A 78 -0.66 11.94 4.66
N LEU A 79 -0.49 10.78 4.02
CA LEU A 79 0.74 10.00 4.06
C LEU A 79 1.45 10.02 2.71
N GLU A 80 2.65 10.60 2.67
CA GLU A 80 3.55 10.52 1.52
C GLU A 80 4.63 9.46 1.80
N VAL A 81 4.77 8.48 0.91
CA VAL A 81 5.77 7.41 1.08
C VAL A 81 6.63 7.31 -0.17
N ARG A 82 7.96 7.36 0.01
CA ARG A 82 8.93 7.25 -1.08
C ARG A 82 9.71 5.94 -0.99
N PHE A 83 9.66 5.16 -2.08
CA PHE A 83 10.45 3.94 -2.26
C PHE A 83 11.59 4.15 -3.27
N GLY A 84 12.62 3.32 -3.18
CA GLY A 84 13.78 3.37 -4.09
C GLY A 84 14.74 4.55 -3.82
N ARG A 85 15.76 4.67 -4.66
CA ARG A 85 16.79 5.74 -4.59
C ARG A 85 16.43 6.88 -5.53
N THR A 86 16.57 8.11 -5.06
CA THR A 86 16.49 9.31 -5.91
C THR A 86 17.63 9.30 -6.94
N GLY A 87 17.34 9.66 -8.20
CA GLY A 87 18.37 9.96 -9.21
C GLY A 87 18.83 8.83 -10.14
N ARG A 88 18.19 7.65 -10.14
CA ARG A 88 18.39 6.68 -11.24
C ARG A 88 17.39 7.04 -12.35
N GLY A 89 17.83 7.14 -13.61
CA GLY A 89 17.09 7.68 -14.77
C GLY A 89 15.77 7.00 -15.18
N ALA A 90 15.11 6.27 -14.27
CA ALA A 90 13.73 5.83 -14.41
C ALA A 90 12.77 6.94 -13.96
N LYS A 91 11.70 7.16 -14.74
CA LYS A 91 10.63 8.08 -14.37
C LYS A 91 9.87 7.54 -13.14
N PRO A 92 9.57 8.36 -12.12
CA PRO A 92 8.84 7.90 -10.95
C PRO A 92 7.39 7.52 -11.32
N VAL A 93 6.85 6.54 -10.61
CA VAL A 93 5.41 6.20 -10.63
C VAL A 93 4.80 6.68 -9.31
N MET A 94 3.65 7.34 -9.39
CA MET A 94 2.87 7.76 -8.23
C MET A 94 1.68 6.81 -8.05
N LEU A 95 1.54 6.26 -6.85
CA LEU A 95 0.34 5.55 -6.41
C LEU A 95 -0.44 6.47 -5.49
N LEU A 96 -1.74 6.61 -5.72
CA LEU A 96 -2.65 7.44 -4.94
C LEU A 96 -3.85 6.61 -4.51
N GLY A 97 -4.26 6.77 -3.25
CA GLY A 97 -5.43 6.12 -2.67
C GLY A 97 -5.88 6.86 -1.41
N HIS A 98 -6.99 6.44 -0.83
CA HIS A 98 -7.55 6.97 0.40
C HIS A 98 -7.72 5.85 1.44
N LEU A 99 -7.75 6.22 2.72
CA LEU A 99 -7.82 5.27 3.84
C LEU A 99 -9.13 5.37 4.63
N ASP A 100 -9.88 6.43 4.40
CA ASP A 100 -11.20 6.64 4.97
C ASP A 100 -12.29 5.88 4.21
N THR A 101 -13.38 5.60 4.90
CA THR A 101 -14.55 4.90 4.39
C THR A 101 -15.82 5.67 4.73
N VAL A 102 -16.93 5.26 4.11
CA VAL A 102 -18.26 5.83 4.38
C VAL A 102 -18.98 5.17 5.55
N TRP A 103 -18.38 4.17 6.20
CA TRP A 103 -19.00 3.39 7.27
C TRP A 103 -18.65 3.95 8.65
N GLU A 104 -19.64 3.97 9.54
CA GLU A 104 -19.46 4.44 10.92
C GLU A 104 -18.67 3.43 11.75
N VAL A 105 -18.09 3.91 12.85
CA VAL A 105 -17.53 3.04 13.89
C VAL A 105 -18.65 2.22 14.52
N GLY A 106 -18.41 0.92 14.74
CA GLY A 106 -19.37 -0.06 15.24
C GLY A 106 -20.11 -0.84 14.14
N THR A 107 -19.75 -0.68 12.86
CA THR A 107 -20.34 -1.43 11.74
C THR A 107 -20.03 -2.93 11.84
N LEU A 108 -18.86 -3.29 12.38
CA LEU A 108 -18.42 -4.69 12.49
C LEU A 108 -19.02 -5.48 13.69
N GLY A 109 -19.71 -4.81 14.61
CA GLY A 109 -20.39 -5.43 15.76
C GLY A 109 -19.79 -5.10 17.13
#